data_AF-A0AAP3NMI8-F1
#
_entry.id   AF-A0AAP3NMI8-F1
#
_cell.length_a   1.000
_cell.length_b   1.000
_cell.length_c   1.000
_cell.angle_alpha   90.00
_cell.angle_beta   90.00
_cell.angle_gamma   90.00
#
_symmetry.space_group_name_H-M   'P 1'
#
loop_
_entity.id
_entity.type
_entity.pdbx_description
1 polymer ?
#
loop_
_entity_poly.entity_id
_entity_poly.type
_entity_poly.pdbx_seq_one_letter_code
_entity_poly.pdbx_strand_id
1 'polypeptide(L)'
;MAILWGRYVEFHIFPYSYAEYLQLMQQPAGRASYLAYLQKGGLPELYNLPTVESEKQYVASVKDTILLRDIVKRKPVRDVRLLDDIFIYLVNNASNLFSVQHIVNFFKSKNRKVSYDTLSNYLGYIEEAFLAYKTERYNIKGKDVVAGNCKYYLNDLSFKNFLYPGFAYGVGYLLENAVYLELRRLGYIVYTGSFRDKEVDFVAMKDDRVIYLQATYMLETAQTMEREYAPLLTIGDNYEKYVVSMDEVQFPSNEGVRHIQAWNLKEIL
;
A
#
# COMPACT_ATOMS: atom_id res chain seq x y z
N MET A 1 -30.45 -6.26 -28.80
CA MET A 1 -29.48 -6.79 -27.82
C MET A 1 -29.41 -5.78 -26.68
N ALA A 2 -30.05 -6.05 -25.54
CA ALA A 2 -30.08 -5.10 -24.43
C ALA A 2 -28.78 -5.25 -23.61
N ILE A 3 -27.99 -4.19 -23.53
CA ILE A 3 -26.78 -4.15 -22.69
C ILE A 3 -27.23 -3.68 -21.30
N LEU A 4 -27.02 -4.52 -20.28
CA LEU A 4 -27.30 -4.22 -18.88
C LEU A 4 -26.20 -3.29 -18.33
N TRP A 5 -26.31 -1.99 -18.58
CA TRP A 5 -25.46 -0.99 -17.93
C TRP A 5 -25.85 -0.89 -16.44
N GLY A 6 -24.98 -1.35 -15.54
CA GLY A 6 -25.03 -0.95 -14.12
C GLY A 6 -25.83 -1.83 -13.13
N ARG A 7 -26.18 -3.08 -13.47
CA ARG A 7 -26.75 -4.03 -12.50
C ARG A 7 -25.78 -5.17 -12.18
N TYR A 8 -24.65 -4.84 -11.56
CA TYR A 8 -23.69 -5.83 -11.07
C TYR A 8 -23.24 -5.44 -9.66
N VAL A 9 -22.92 -6.44 -8.85
CA VAL A 9 -22.20 -6.26 -7.60
C VAL A 9 -20.74 -6.56 -7.90
N GLU A 10 -19.88 -5.56 -7.70
CA GLU A 10 -18.44 -5.71 -7.87
C GLU A 10 -17.82 -6.22 -6.57
N PHE A 11 -17.04 -7.29 -6.67
CA PHE A 11 -16.27 -7.82 -5.54
C PHE A 11 -14.79 -7.66 -5.87
N HIS A 12 -14.10 -6.81 -5.11
CA HIS A 12 -12.65 -6.72 -5.17
C HIS A 12 -12.04 -7.88 -4.38
N ILE A 13 -11.34 -8.76 -5.09
CA ILE A 13 -10.63 -9.89 -4.48
C ILE A 13 -9.18 -9.49 -4.29
N PHE A 14 -8.77 -9.36 -3.04
CA PHE A 14 -7.38 -9.12 -2.66
C PHE A 14 -6.65 -10.45 -2.40
N PRO A 15 -5.30 -10.47 -2.44
CA PRO A 15 -4.53 -11.59 -1.91
C PRO A 15 -4.88 -11.86 -0.44
N TYR A 16 -4.43 -12.98 0.12
CA TYR A 16 -4.75 -13.34 1.50
C TYR A 16 -4.43 -12.20 2.47
N SER A 17 -5.42 -11.89 3.30
CA SER A 17 -5.27 -11.10 4.52
C SER A 17 -4.40 -11.84 5.52
N TYR A 18 -3.91 -11.10 6.52
CA TYR A 18 -3.20 -11.71 7.64
C TYR A 18 -4.07 -12.74 8.38
N ALA A 19 -5.38 -12.49 8.49
CA ALA A 19 -6.30 -13.43 9.14
C ALA A 19 -6.42 -14.77 8.37
N GLU A 20 -6.52 -14.70 7.04
CA GLU A 20 -6.52 -15.89 6.18
C GLU A 20 -5.18 -16.63 6.22
N TYR A 21 -4.08 -15.88 6.27
CA TYR A 21 -2.74 -16.43 6.48
C TYR A 21 -2.63 -17.22 7.80
N LEU A 22 -3.12 -16.67 8.92
CA LEU A 22 -3.11 -17.37 10.21
C LEU A 22 -3.92 -18.66 10.18
N GLN A 23 -5.09 -18.63 9.52
CA GLN A 23 -5.93 -19.83 9.34
C GLN A 23 -5.20 -20.90 8.52
N LEU A 24 -4.55 -20.50 7.43
CA LEU A 24 -3.80 -21.40 6.56
C LEU A 24 -2.60 -22.03 7.29
N MET A 25 -1.84 -21.21 8.03
CA MET A 25 -0.63 -21.65 8.73
C MET A 25 -0.90 -22.29 10.09
N GLN A 26 -2.14 -22.23 10.59
CA GLN A 26 -2.53 -22.66 11.94
C GLN A 26 -1.65 -22.05 13.04
N GLN A 27 -1.34 -20.76 12.91
CA GLN A 27 -0.49 -20.02 13.86
C GLN A 27 -1.31 -19.01 14.66
N PRO A 28 -0.90 -18.71 15.91
CA PRO A 28 -1.48 -17.60 16.65
C PRO A 28 -1.07 -16.24 16.05
N ALA A 29 -1.94 -15.24 16.25
CA ALA A 29 -1.61 -13.86 15.94
C ALA A 29 -0.46 -13.37 16.82
N GLY A 30 0.46 -12.60 16.24
CA GLY A 30 1.60 -12.04 16.96
C GLY A 30 2.67 -11.48 16.04
N ARG A 31 3.68 -10.84 16.63
CA ARG A 31 4.77 -10.18 15.90
C ARG A 31 5.48 -11.10 14.91
N ALA A 32 5.81 -12.31 15.34
CA ALA A 32 6.56 -13.27 14.52
C ALA A 32 5.76 -13.72 13.29
N SER A 33 4.50 -14.11 13.47
CA SER A 33 3.63 -14.54 12.37
C SER A 33 3.28 -13.37 11.44
N TYR A 34 3.09 -12.16 11.98
CA TYR A 34 2.86 -10.96 11.15
C TYR A 34 4.09 -10.58 10.33
N LEU A 35 5.29 -10.63 10.92
CA LEU A 35 6.53 -10.39 10.17
C LEU A 35 6.74 -11.42 9.06
N ALA A 36 6.46 -12.70 9.34
CA ALA A 36 6.51 -13.75 8.32
C ALA A 36 5.52 -13.48 7.18
N TYR A 37 4.28 -13.05 7.50
CA TYR A 37 3.31 -12.62 6.51
C TYR A 37 3.81 -11.43 5.66
N LEU A 38 4.35 -10.39 6.29
CA LEU A 38 4.91 -9.22 5.59
C LEU A 38 6.06 -9.60 4.64
N GLN A 39 6.89 -10.55 5.04
CA GLN A 39 8.03 -11.04 4.24
C GLN A 39 7.61 -12.00 3.12
N LYS A 40 6.48 -12.69 3.27
CA LYS A 40 5.96 -13.60 2.25
C LYS A 40 5.09 -12.88 1.22
N GLY A 41 4.20 -11.98 1.65
CA GLY A 41 3.08 -11.52 0.84
C GLY A 41 1.87 -12.45 0.97
N GLY A 42 0.78 -12.15 0.26
CA GLY A 42 -0.52 -12.81 0.39
C GLY A 42 -0.95 -13.63 -0.82
N LEU A 43 -0.14 -13.76 -1.87
CA LEU A 43 -0.52 -14.53 -3.06
C LEU A 43 -0.76 -16.01 -2.69
N PRO A 44 -1.94 -16.60 -3.00
CA PRO A 44 -2.31 -17.91 -2.48
C PRO A 44 -1.34 -19.06 -2.79
N GLU A 45 -0.79 -19.11 -4.00
CA GLU A 45 0.08 -20.23 -4.40
C GLU A 45 1.44 -20.21 -3.69
N LEU A 46 1.86 -19.06 -3.14
CA LEU A 46 3.13 -18.97 -2.39
C LEU A 46 3.23 -19.94 -1.21
N TYR A 47 2.09 -20.39 -0.69
CA TYR A 47 2.01 -21.27 0.46
C TYR A 47 1.99 -22.77 0.09
N ASN A 48 1.92 -23.09 -1.21
CA ASN A 48 1.96 -24.46 -1.72
C ASN A 48 3.30 -24.82 -2.37
N LEU A 49 4.20 -23.85 -2.54
CA LEU A 49 5.46 -24.01 -3.26
C LEU A 49 6.57 -24.54 -2.34
N PRO A 50 7.38 -25.50 -2.80
CA PRO A 50 8.34 -26.20 -1.95
C PRO A 50 9.64 -25.41 -1.71
N THR A 51 9.94 -24.40 -2.53
CA THR A 51 11.23 -23.68 -2.48
C THR A 51 11.08 -22.19 -2.76
N VAL A 52 12.01 -21.40 -2.24
CA VAL A 52 12.11 -19.95 -2.51
C VAL A 52 12.28 -19.65 -4.01
N GLU A 53 13.01 -20.50 -4.74
CA GLU A 53 13.18 -20.31 -6.19
C GLU A 53 11.86 -20.50 -6.95
N SER A 54 11.09 -21.54 -6.60
CA SER A 54 9.75 -21.74 -7.16
C SER A 54 8.79 -20.60 -6.82
N GLU A 55 8.88 -20.04 -5.61
CA GLU A 55 8.10 -18.87 -5.20
C GLU A 55 8.44 -17.64 -6.04
N LYS A 56 9.73 -17.36 -6.23
CA LYS A 56 10.19 -16.26 -7.06
C LYS A 56 9.72 -16.40 -8.51
N GLN A 57 9.82 -17.60 -9.08
CA GLN A 57 9.34 -17.87 -10.43
C GLN A 57 7.82 -17.69 -10.54
N TYR A 58 7.07 -18.11 -9.53
CA TYR A 58 5.63 -17.91 -9.48
C TYR A 58 5.27 -16.41 -9.44
N VAL A 59 5.87 -15.62 -8.55
CA VAL A 59 5.61 -14.17 -8.47
C VAL A 59 5.96 -13.46 -9.78
N ALA A 60 7.07 -13.84 -10.42
CA ALA A 60 7.45 -13.31 -11.73
C ALA A 60 6.39 -13.65 -12.79
N SER A 61 5.92 -14.91 -12.80
CA SER A 61 4.90 -15.38 -13.74
C SER A 61 3.55 -14.69 -13.54
N VAL A 62 3.16 -14.42 -12.29
CA VAL A 62 1.95 -13.64 -11.97
C VAL A 62 2.09 -12.21 -12.49
N LYS A 63 3.20 -11.53 -12.20
CA LYS A 63 3.49 -10.17 -12.71
C LYS A 63 3.41 -10.14 -14.24
N ASP A 64 4.12 -11.02 -14.92
CA ASP A 64 4.19 -11.06 -16.38
C ASP A 64 2.83 -11.39 -17.00
N THR A 65 2.07 -12.30 -16.38
CA THR A 65 0.73 -12.65 -16.85
C THR A 65 -0.19 -11.43 -16.80
N ILE A 66 -0.20 -10.68 -15.69
CA ILE A 66 -1.04 -9.49 -15.56
C ILE A 66 -0.59 -8.39 -16.53
N LEU A 67 0.71 -8.06 -16.57
CA LEU A 67 1.24 -7.04 -17.48
C LEU A 67 0.93 -7.38 -18.95
N LEU A 68 1.18 -8.61 -19.37
CA LEU A 68 1.01 -8.99 -20.77
C LEU A 68 -0.46 -9.22 -21.14
N ARG A 69 -1.21 -9.98 -20.33
CA ARG A 69 -2.58 -10.39 -20.69
C ARG A 69 -3.63 -9.34 -20.33
N ASP A 70 -3.49 -8.68 -19.20
CA ASP A 70 -4.53 -7.76 -18.71
C ASP A 70 -4.27 -6.32 -19.13
N ILE A 71 -3.01 -5.93 -19.33
CA ILE A 71 -2.66 -4.61 -19.83
C ILE A 71 -2.35 -4.63 -21.33
N VAL A 72 -1.24 -5.25 -21.75
CA VAL A 72 -0.72 -5.12 -23.13
C VAL A 72 -1.70 -5.62 -24.18
N LYS A 73 -2.42 -6.72 -23.93
CA LYS A 73 -3.43 -7.23 -24.89
C LYS A 73 -4.70 -6.39 -24.98
N ARG A 74 -5.00 -5.56 -23.98
CA ARG A 74 -6.28 -4.83 -23.87
C ARG A 74 -6.15 -3.33 -24.05
N LYS A 75 -4.94 -2.78 -23.93
CA LYS A 75 -4.64 -1.35 -23.93
C LYS A 75 -3.64 -0.99 -25.04
N PRO A 76 -3.63 0.27 -25.53
CA PRO A 76 -2.69 0.70 -26.57
C PRO A 76 -1.27 0.93 -26.02
N VAL A 77 -0.62 -0.13 -25.56
CA VAL A 77 0.76 -0.10 -25.06
C VAL A 77 1.73 -0.17 -26.25
N ARG A 78 2.49 0.90 -26.48
CA ARG A 78 3.50 0.96 -27.55
C ARG A 78 4.87 0.45 -27.11
N ASP A 79 5.18 0.63 -25.84
CA ASP A 79 6.46 0.30 -25.24
C ASP A 79 6.23 -0.55 -24.00
N VAL A 80 6.29 -1.86 -24.16
CA VAL A 80 6.08 -2.84 -23.07
C VAL A 80 7.19 -2.77 -22.03
N ARG A 81 8.42 -2.46 -22.46
CA ARG A 81 9.56 -2.34 -21.55
C ARG A 81 9.42 -1.13 -20.64
N LEU A 82 8.89 -0.01 -21.14
CA LEU A 82 8.61 1.16 -20.32
C LEU A 82 7.54 0.85 -19.27
N LEU A 83 6.50 0.10 -19.63
CA LEU A 83 5.46 -0.32 -18.70
C LEU A 83 6.05 -1.17 -17.56
N ASP A 84 6.89 -2.14 -17.90
CA ASP A 84 7.59 -2.96 -16.90
C ASP A 84 8.52 -2.11 -16.01
N ASP A 85 9.31 -1.20 -16.60
CA ASP A 85 10.19 -0.31 -15.83
C ASP A 85 9.42 0.65 -14.91
N ILE A 86 8.22 1.09 -15.31
CA ILE A 86 7.34 1.89 -14.44
C ILE A 86 6.82 1.03 -13.28
N PHE A 87 6.41 -0.21 -13.54
CA PHE A 87 6.01 -1.11 -12.46
C PHE A 87 7.17 -1.37 -11.49
N ILE A 88 8.39 -1.60 -11.99
CA ILE A 88 9.60 -1.73 -11.17
C ILE A 88 9.83 -0.46 -10.33
N TYR A 89 9.66 0.73 -10.93
CA TYR A 89 9.76 1.99 -10.19
C TYR A 89 8.75 2.06 -9.06
N LEU A 90 7.47 1.70 -9.31
CA LEU A 90 6.43 1.67 -8.29
C LEU A 90 6.78 0.72 -7.15
N VAL A 91 7.26 -0.50 -7.45
CA VAL A 91 7.63 -1.47 -6.39
C VAL A 91 8.75 -0.94 -5.48
N ASN A 92 9.71 -0.23 -6.06
CA ASN A 92 10.83 0.33 -5.30
C ASN A 92 10.48 1.61 -4.53
N ASN A 93 9.43 2.33 -4.94
CA ASN A 93 9.03 3.62 -4.35
C ASN A 93 7.63 3.59 -3.74
N ALA A 94 7.03 2.41 -3.57
CA ALA A 94 5.73 2.29 -2.95
C ALA A 94 5.76 2.87 -1.52
N SER A 95 4.61 3.35 -1.07
CA SER A 95 4.43 4.16 0.15
C SER A 95 5.16 5.50 0.20
N ASN A 96 6.06 5.81 -0.74
CA ASN A 96 6.69 7.14 -0.82
C ASN A 96 5.82 8.10 -1.62
N LEU A 97 5.84 9.37 -1.21
CA LEU A 97 5.14 10.44 -1.92
C LEU A 97 5.93 10.87 -3.17
N PHE A 98 5.30 10.81 -4.35
CA PHE A 98 5.89 11.31 -5.58
C PHE A 98 4.84 11.90 -6.54
N SER A 99 5.29 12.66 -7.53
CA SER A 99 4.46 13.13 -8.65
C SER A 99 4.81 12.39 -9.94
N VAL A 100 3.86 12.35 -10.87
CA VAL A 100 4.09 11.89 -12.25
C VAL A 100 5.27 12.63 -12.89
N GLN A 101 5.39 13.94 -12.65
CA GLN A 101 6.50 14.73 -13.18
C GLN A 101 7.86 14.30 -12.61
N HIS A 102 7.91 13.90 -11.34
CA HIS A 102 9.13 13.37 -10.73
C HIS A 102 9.59 12.07 -11.43
N ILE A 103 8.66 11.18 -11.76
CA ILE A 103 8.96 9.94 -12.48
C ILE A 103 9.41 10.23 -13.93
N VAL A 104 8.77 11.18 -14.63
CA VAL A 104 9.23 11.64 -15.96
C VAL A 104 10.70 12.09 -15.88
N ASN A 105 11.03 12.90 -14.88
CA ASN A 105 12.39 13.40 -14.68
C ASN A 105 13.37 12.27 -14.33
N PHE A 106 12.95 11.28 -13.53
CA PHE A 106 13.73 10.08 -13.25
C PHE A 106 14.10 9.33 -14.55
N PHE A 107 13.13 9.01 -15.41
CA PHE A 107 13.41 8.32 -16.68
C PHE A 107 14.29 9.17 -17.61
N LYS A 108 14.05 10.49 -17.65
CA LYS A 108 14.89 11.42 -18.41
C LYS A 108 16.35 11.36 -17.97
N SER A 109 16.62 11.30 -16.65
CA SER A 109 17.97 11.16 -16.10
C SER A 109 18.64 9.83 -16.45
N LYS A 110 17.85 8.80 -16.76
CA LYS A 110 18.31 7.49 -17.25
C LYS A 110 18.40 7.45 -18.79
N ASN A 111 18.46 8.60 -19.44
CA ASN A 111 18.48 8.74 -20.90
C ASN A 111 17.25 8.13 -21.62
N ARG A 112 16.11 8.03 -20.93
CA ARG A 112 14.84 7.58 -21.52
C ARG A 112 13.83 8.71 -21.52
N LYS A 113 13.43 9.18 -22.71
CA LYS A 113 12.39 10.20 -22.84
C LYS A 113 11.01 9.55 -22.74
N VAL A 114 10.18 10.02 -21.82
CA VAL A 114 8.78 9.64 -21.66
C VAL A 114 7.95 10.92 -21.48
N SER A 115 6.78 10.99 -22.11
CA SER A 115 5.86 12.12 -21.90
C SER A 115 5.02 11.91 -20.64
N TYR A 116 4.53 13.00 -20.06
CA TYR A 116 3.61 12.96 -18.92
C TYR A 116 2.37 12.10 -19.21
N ASP A 117 1.76 12.26 -20.39
CA ASP A 117 0.56 11.52 -20.78
C ASP A 117 0.84 10.02 -20.92
N THR A 118 1.97 9.63 -21.52
CA THR A 118 2.34 8.22 -21.67
C THR A 118 2.51 7.56 -20.30
N LEU A 119 3.23 8.25 -19.40
CA LEU A 119 3.44 7.76 -18.05
C LEU A 119 2.11 7.67 -17.28
N SER A 120 1.28 8.71 -17.34
CA SER A 120 -0.02 8.74 -16.66
C SER A 120 -0.94 7.61 -17.14
N ASN A 121 -1.00 7.37 -18.45
CA ASN A 121 -1.77 6.27 -19.02
C ASN A 121 -1.26 4.92 -18.51
N TYR A 122 0.06 4.70 -18.48
CA TYR A 122 0.62 3.42 -18.02
C TYR A 122 0.41 3.20 -16.52
N LEU A 123 0.51 4.25 -15.70
CA LEU A 123 0.14 4.19 -14.28
C LEU A 123 -1.33 3.81 -14.11
N GLY A 124 -2.23 4.43 -14.89
CA GLY A 124 -3.65 4.08 -14.89
C GLY A 124 -3.90 2.62 -15.30
N TYR A 125 -3.18 2.11 -16.30
CA TYR A 125 -3.30 0.70 -16.70
C TYR A 125 -2.85 -0.27 -15.60
N ILE A 126 -1.79 0.07 -14.86
CA ILE A 126 -1.30 -0.72 -13.72
C ILE A 126 -2.35 -0.73 -12.59
N GLU A 127 -3.00 0.40 -12.36
CA GLU A 127 -4.08 0.53 -11.38
C GLU A 127 -5.32 -0.27 -11.77
N GLU A 128 -5.78 -0.14 -13.02
CA GLU A 128 -6.92 -0.91 -13.55
C GLU A 128 -6.65 -2.44 -13.55
N ALA A 129 -5.39 -2.85 -13.61
CA ALA A 129 -4.98 -4.25 -13.55
C ALA A 129 -4.73 -4.74 -12.10
N PHE A 130 -5.01 -3.92 -11.09
CA PHE A 130 -4.85 -4.25 -9.67
C PHE A 130 -3.42 -4.69 -9.29
N LEU A 131 -2.40 -4.14 -9.97
CA LEU A 131 -1.00 -4.38 -9.61
C LEU A 131 -0.53 -3.42 -8.51
N ALA A 132 -1.00 -2.17 -8.57
CA ALA A 132 -0.76 -1.14 -7.57
C ALA A 132 -1.99 -0.23 -7.46
N TYR A 133 -2.13 0.44 -6.33
CA TYR A 133 -3.25 1.32 -6.03
C TYR A 133 -2.74 2.72 -5.74
N LYS A 134 -3.34 3.71 -6.41
CA LYS A 134 -3.04 5.11 -6.15
C LYS A 134 -3.77 5.58 -4.90
N THR A 135 -3.10 6.41 -4.13
CA THR A 135 -3.64 7.09 -2.95
C THR A 135 -3.37 8.58 -3.09
N GLU A 136 -4.44 9.35 -3.26
CA GLU A 136 -4.36 10.81 -3.37
C GLU A 136 -4.07 11.45 -2.02
N ARG A 137 -3.52 12.67 -2.05
CA ARG A 137 -3.29 13.45 -0.86
C ARG A 137 -4.58 14.14 -0.41
N TYR A 138 -4.84 14.14 0.89
CA TYR A 138 -6.01 14.77 1.49
C TYR A 138 -5.58 15.88 2.45
N ASN A 139 -6.06 17.10 2.21
CA ASN A 139 -5.86 18.21 3.10
C ASN A 139 -6.88 18.14 4.24
N ILE A 140 -6.43 17.72 5.42
CA ILE A 140 -7.29 17.48 6.57
C ILE A 140 -8.00 18.76 7.02
N LYS A 141 -7.34 19.93 6.89
CA LYS A 141 -7.91 21.23 7.29
C LYS A 141 -8.99 21.69 6.32
N GLY A 142 -8.72 21.59 5.02
CA GLY A 142 -9.63 22.02 3.95
C GLY A 142 -10.73 21.01 3.65
N LYS A 143 -10.55 19.77 4.11
CA LYS A 143 -11.44 18.62 3.85
C LYS A 143 -11.59 18.33 2.36
N ASP A 144 -10.47 18.41 1.64
CA ASP A 144 -10.42 18.31 0.19
C ASP A 144 -9.25 17.45 -0.30
N VAL A 145 -9.45 16.81 -1.46
CA VAL A 145 -8.42 16.04 -2.14
C VAL A 145 -7.52 17.01 -2.91
N VAL A 146 -6.22 16.89 -2.70
CA VAL A 146 -5.19 17.73 -3.32
C VAL A 146 -4.53 16.95 -4.46
N ALA A 147 -4.71 17.45 -5.69
CA ALA A 147 -4.07 16.87 -6.86
C ALA A 147 -2.55 17.08 -6.85
N GLY A 148 -1.82 16.18 -7.53
CA GLY A 148 -0.39 16.30 -7.76
C GLY A 148 0.39 15.13 -7.16
N ASN A 149 0.95 15.33 -5.97
CA ASN A 149 1.69 14.29 -5.27
C ASN A 149 0.74 13.22 -4.73
N CYS A 150 1.10 11.96 -4.93
CA CYS A 150 0.33 10.80 -4.50
C CYS A 150 1.28 9.69 -4.00
N LYS A 151 0.72 8.71 -3.29
CA LYS A 151 1.40 7.47 -2.95
C LYS A 151 0.85 6.33 -3.81
N TYR A 152 1.65 5.30 -4.01
CA TYR A 152 1.20 4.03 -4.57
C TYR A 152 1.49 2.90 -3.59
N TYR A 153 0.54 1.98 -3.45
CA TYR A 153 0.68 0.75 -2.67
C TYR A 153 0.51 -0.45 -3.58
N LEU A 154 1.36 -1.46 -3.44
CA LEU A 154 1.27 -2.67 -4.24
C LEU A 154 0.11 -3.54 -3.76
N ASN A 155 -0.49 -4.29 -4.69
CA ASN A 155 -1.52 -5.26 -4.33
C ASN A 155 -0.98 -6.44 -3.52
N ASP A 156 0.32 -6.70 -3.60
CA ASP A 156 0.98 -7.73 -2.80
C ASP A 156 2.44 -7.36 -2.50
N LEU A 157 2.91 -7.73 -1.30
CA LEU A 157 4.28 -7.47 -0.84
C LEU A 157 5.32 -8.38 -1.55
N SER A 158 4.88 -9.53 -2.04
CA SER A 158 5.74 -10.53 -2.71
C SER A 158 6.48 -9.97 -3.92
N PHE A 159 5.90 -9.00 -4.65
CA PHE A 159 6.59 -8.35 -5.77
C PHE A 159 7.91 -7.72 -5.33
N LYS A 160 7.93 -7.03 -4.18
CA LYS A 160 9.16 -6.46 -3.63
C LYS A 160 10.06 -7.54 -3.07
N ASN A 161 9.49 -8.44 -2.27
CA ASN A 161 10.25 -9.43 -1.51
C ASN A 161 11.00 -10.43 -2.42
N PHE A 162 10.40 -10.84 -3.55
CA PHE A 162 10.97 -11.86 -4.43
C PHE A 162 11.62 -11.32 -5.71
N LEU A 163 11.07 -10.25 -6.31
CA LEU A 163 11.54 -9.78 -7.64
C LEU A 163 12.55 -8.65 -7.55
N TYR A 164 12.39 -7.75 -6.57
CA TYR A 164 13.22 -6.55 -6.45
C TYR A 164 13.78 -6.39 -5.03
N PRO A 165 14.51 -7.40 -4.50
CA PRO A 165 15.17 -7.28 -3.20
C PRO A 165 16.27 -6.21 -3.29
N GLY A 166 15.98 -5.01 -2.80
CA GLY A 166 16.93 -3.88 -2.71
C GLY A 166 17.55 -3.74 -1.33
N PHE A 167 18.59 -2.91 -1.22
CA PHE A 167 19.39 -2.72 0.01
C PHE A 167 18.82 -1.72 1.04
N ALA A 168 17.70 -1.03 0.76
CA ALA A 168 17.11 -0.11 1.73
C ALA A 168 15.64 0.09 1.41
N TYR A 169 14.78 -0.30 2.34
CA TYR A 169 13.53 0.33 2.81
C TYR A 169 12.93 -0.73 3.74
N GLY A 170 13.15 -0.53 5.04
CA GLY A 170 12.92 -1.54 6.07
C GLY A 170 11.47 -1.96 6.24
N VAL A 171 11.22 -2.79 7.26
CA VAL A 171 9.91 -3.37 7.58
C VAL A 171 8.78 -2.33 7.66
N GLY A 172 9.08 -1.06 7.95
CA GLY A 172 8.09 0.04 7.94
C GLY A 172 7.33 0.18 6.62
N TYR A 173 7.99 0.04 5.47
CA TYR A 173 7.33 0.07 4.16
C TYR A 173 6.32 -1.09 4.00
N LEU A 174 6.75 -2.30 4.39
CA LEU A 174 5.91 -3.50 4.29
C LEU A 174 4.68 -3.36 5.19
N LEU A 175 4.88 -2.83 6.41
CA LEU A 175 3.80 -2.53 7.34
C LEU A 175 2.82 -1.53 6.76
N GLU A 176 3.30 -0.39 6.26
CA GLU A 176 2.42 0.65 5.69
C GLU A 176 1.58 0.09 4.54
N ASN A 177 2.20 -0.64 3.60
CA ASN A 177 1.46 -1.26 2.50
C ASN A 177 0.47 -2.34 2.99
N ALA A 178 0.79 -3.10 4.05
CA ALA A 178 -0.15 -4.07 4.62
C ALA A 178 -1.35 -3.41 5.30
N VAL A 179 -1.13 -2.32 6.06
CA VAL A 179 -2.18 -1.50 6.67
C VAL A 179 -3.10 -0.95 5.57
N TYR A 180 -2.53 -0.43 4.48
CA TYR A 180 -3.29 0.06 3.33
C TYR A 180 -4.22 -1.02 2.75
N LEU A 181 -3.68 -2.22 2.49
CA LEU A 181 -4.46 -3.31 1.90
C LEU A 181 -5.59 -3.77 2.83
N GLU A 182 -5.38 -3.80 4.13
CA GLU A 182 -6.42 -4.17 5.09
C GLU A 182 -7.54 -3.11 5.17
N LEU A 183 -7.19 -1.82 5.16
CA LEU A 183 -8.17 -0.74 5.08
C LEU A 183 -9.04 -0.87 3.82
N ARG A 184 -8.42 -1.09 2.66
CA ARG A 184 -9.12 -1.27 1.38
C ARG A 184 -10.00 -2.52 1.40
N ARG A 185 -9.52 -3.63 1.97
CA ARG A 185 -10.27 -4.89 2.11
C ARG A 185 -11.53 -4.71 2.94
N LEU A 186 -11.49 -3.86 3.96
CA LEU A 186 -12.64 -3.55 4.82
C LEU A 186 -13.55 -2.44 4.25
N GLY A 187 -13.27 -1.96 3.04
CA GLY A 187 -14.12 -1.02 2.31
C GLY A 187 -13.88 0.45 2.65
N TYR A 188 -12.76 0.80 3.27
CA TYR A 188 -12.39 2.19 3.48
C TYR A 188 -11.91 2.84 2.17
N ILE A 189 -12.31 4.09 1.97
CA ILE A 189 -11.64 5.02 1.05
C ILE A 189 -10.42 5.55 1.79
N VAL A 190 -9.24 5.41 1.20
CA VAL A 190 -7.97 5.71 1.86
C VAL A 190 -7.27 6.85 1.13
N TYR A 191 -6.80 7.83 1.90
CA TYR A 191 -5.97 8.94 1.44
C TYR A 191 -4.68 9.02 2.25
N THR A 192 -3.65 9.69 1.74
CA THR A 192 -2.51 10.14 2.57
C THR A 192 -2.78 11.56 3.04
N GLY A 193 -2.77 11.77 4.35
CA GLY A 193 -3.19 13.01 4.97
C GLY A 193 -2.08 14.06 4.99
N SER A 194 -2.47 15.33 4.92
CA SER A 194 -1.57 16.43 5.22
C SER A 194 -2.24 17.49 6.07
N PHE A 195 -1.51 17.91 7.11
CA PHE A 195 -1.94 18.96 8.02
C PHE A 195 -0.73 19.69 8.59
N ARG A 196 -0.69 21.03 8.45
CA ARG A 196 0.41 21.89 8.96
C ARG A 196 1.81 21.36 8.58
N ASP A 197 2.00 21.02 7.31
CA ASP A 197 3.24 20.48 6.73
C ASP A 197 3.71 19.13 7.30
N LYS A 198 2.87 18.48 8.13
CA LYS A 198 3.06 17.10 8.55
C LYS A 198 2.23 16.17 7.67
N GLU A 199 2.80 15.01 7.40
CA GLU A 199 2.14 13.91 6.70
C GLU A 199 1.51 12.97 7.74
N VAL A 200 0.30 12.51 7.44
CA VAL A 200 -0.37 11.43 8.16
C VAL A 200 -0.46 10.29 7.16
N ASP A 201 0.03 9.10 7.50
CA ASP A 201 0.14 8.02 6.52
C ASP A 201 -1.22 7.68 5.90
N PHE A 202 -2.26 7.58 6.74
CA PHE A 202 -3.62 7.30 6.29
C PHE A 202 -4.69 8.20 6.91
N VAL A 203 -5.55 8.70 6.04
CA VAL A 203 -6.90 9.15 6.36
C VAL A 203 -7.86 8.12 5.75
N ALA A 204 -8.45 7.28 6.59
CA ALA A 204 -9.37 6.24 6.18
C ALA A 204 -10.81 6.68 6.45
N MET A 205 -11.66 6.63 5.43
CA MET A 205 -13.06 7.06 5.50
C MET A 205 -13.99 5.94 5.08
N LYS A 206 -15.02 5.67 5.87
CA LYS A 206 -16.09 4.72 5.56
C LYS A 206 -17.39 5.21 6.18
N ASP A 207 -18.36 5.52 5.32
CA ASP A 207 -19.60 6.18 5.73
C ASP A 207 -19.28 7.47 6.53
N ASP A 208 -19.83 7.62 7.73
CA ASP A 208 -19.55 8.76 8.63
C ASP A 208 -18.31 8.56 9.51
N ARG A 209 -17.60 7.44 9.38
CA ARG A 209 -16.42 7.13 10.17
C ARG A 209 -15.15 7.63 9.48
N VAL A 210 -14.34 8.38 10.22
CA VAL A 210 -13.01 8.83 9.81
C VAL A 210 -11.98 8.34 10.82
N ILE A 211 -10.89 7.75 10.35
CA ILE A 211 -9.79 7.26 11.18
C ILE A 211 -8.48 7.81 10.61
N TYR A 212 -7.64 8.35 11.49
CA TYR A 212 -6.28 8.77 11.16
C TYR A 212 -5.29 7.73 11.69
N LEU A 213 -4.39 7.24 10.83
CA LEU A 213 -3.41 6.23 11.19
C LEU A 213 -2.01 6.69 10.80
N GLN A 214 -1.06 6.47 11.71
CA GLN A 214 0.38 6.50 11.44
C GLN A 214 0.93 5.08 11.59
N ALA A 215 1.70 4.60 10.61
CA ALA A 215 2.30 3.27 10.61
C ALA A 215 3.81 3.39 10.80
N THR A 216 4.35 2.71 11.81
CA THR A 216 5.78 2.76 12.12
C THR A 216 6.32 1.40 12.50
N TYR A 217 7.58 1.10 12.18
CA TYR A 217 8.14 -0.20 12.50
C TYR A 217 8.22 -0.42 14.01
N MET A 218 8.91 0.45 14.74
CA MET A 218 9.11 0.32 16.20
C MET A 218 9.17 1.71 16.83
N LEU A 219 8.68 1.83 18.07
CA LEU A 219 8.68 3.06 18.87
C LEU A 219 9.80 3.01 19.93
N GLU A 220 11.04 2.74 19.50
CA GLU A 220 12.16 2.40 20.41
C GLU A 220 12.67 3.58 21.26
N THR A 221 12.45 4.82 20.80
CA THR A 221 12.97 6.02 21.47
C THR A 221 11.88 7.08 21.64
N ALA A 222 12.04 7.94 22.64
CA ALA A 222 11.17 9.10 22.84
C ALA A 222 11.14 10.00 21.58
N GLN A 223 12.26 10.17 20.90
CA GLN A 223 12.33 10.94 19.65
C GLN A 223 11.50 10.28 18.53
N THR A 224 11.57 8.96 18.40
CA THR A 224 10.72 8.23 17.44
C THR A 224 9.24 8.40 17.80
N MET A 225 8.88 8.24 19.08
CA MET A 225 7.50 8.46 19.54
C MET A 225 7.02 9.88 19.25
N GLU A 226 7.78 10.90 19.63
CA GLU A 226 7.41 12.30 19.34
C GLU A 226 7.19 12.52 17.85
N ARG A 227 8.06 11.97 16.99
CA ARG A 227 7.93 12.10 15.54
C ARG A 227 6.67 11.43 15.00
N GLU A 228 6.36 10.20 15.39
CA GLU A 228 5.23 9.44 14.85
C GLU A 228 3.87 9.92 15.40
N TYR A 229 3.82 10.42 16.64
CA TYR A 229 2.58 10.98 17.21
C TYR A 229 2.33 12.43 16.77
N ALA A 230 3.39 13.19 16.47
CA ALA A 230 3.32 14.61 16.16
C ALA A 230 2.32 14.99 15.05
N PRO A 231 2.14 14.25 13.94
CA PRO A 231 1.13 14.57 12.93
C PRO A 231 -0.29 14.46 13.49
N LEU A 232 -0.60 13.35 14.16
CA LEU A 232 -1.93 13.04 14.69
C LEU A 232 -2.35 14.04 15.78
N LEU A 233 -1.43 14.41 16.68
CA LEU A 233 -1.68 15.37 17.76
C LEU A 233 -2.02 16.77 17.27
N THR A 234 -1.63 17.13 16.04
CA THR A 234 -2.00 18.45 15.50
C THR A 234 -3.44 18.53 15.00
N ILE A 235 -4.10 17.39 14.80
CA ILE A 235 -5.48 17.31 14.31
C ILE A 235 -6.43 17.54 15.49
N GLY A 236 -7.08 18.70 15.52
CA GLY A 236 -7.93 19.13 16.64
C GLY A 236 -9.39 18.66 16.58
N ASP A 237 -9.73 17.69 15.74
CA ASP A 237 -11.07 17.09 15.73
C ASP A 237 -11.17 15.87 16.66
N ASN A 238 -12.38 15.32 16.77
CA ASN A 238 -12.69 14.20 17.67
C ASN A 238 -12.70 12.83 16.97
N TYR A 239 -12.23 12.74 15.73
CA TYR A 239 -12.14 11.45 15.04
C TYR A 239 -11.02 10.59 15.63
N GLU A 240 -11.13 9.28 15.39
CA GLU A 240 -10.22 8.28 15.96
C GLU A 240 -8.80 8.43 15.38
N LYS A 241 -7.80 8.29 16.24
CA LYS A 241 -6.38 8.51 15.91
C LYS A 241 -5.55 7.37 16.47
N TYR A 242 -4.74 6.74 15.62
CA TYR A 242 -3.98 5.56 15.98
C TYR A 242 -2.55 5.60 15.46
N VAL A 243 -1.62 5.12 16.29
CA VAL A 243 -0.29 4.71 15.86
C VAL A 243 -0.25 3.18 15.82
N VAL A 244 0.08 2.62 14.67
CA VAL A 244 0.17 1.18 14.42
C VAL A 244 1.65 0.80 14.32
N SER A 245 2.11 -0.17 15.12
CA SER A 245 3.52 -0.61 15.06
C SER A 245 3.76 -2.09 15.27
N MET A 246 5.01 -2.52 15.07
CA MET A 246 5.47 -3.89 15.34
C MET A 246 5.97 -4.09 16.78
N ASP A 247 5.77 -3.11 17.67
CA ASP A 247 6.13 -3.24 19.09
C ASP A 247 5.26 -4.31 19.76
N GLU A 248 5.86 -5.20 20.55
CA GLU A 248 5.12 -6.27 21.25
C GLU A 248 4.28 -5.75 22.41
N VAL A 249 4.69 -4.63 23.01
CA VAL A 249 3.99 -3.99 24.11
C VAL A 249 3.05 -2.93 23.54
N GLN A 250 1.83 -2.89 24.08
CA GLN A 250 0.92 -1.79 23.80
C GLN A 250 1.30 -0.58 24.67
N PHE A 251 1.54 0.57 24.03
CA PHE A 251 1.83 1.82 24.73
C PHE A 251 0.53 2.48 25.24
N PRO A 252 0.60 3.23 26.35
CA PRO A 252 -0.54 4.01 26.83
C PRO A 252 -0.98 5.04 25.79
N SER A 253 -2.24 5.45 25.86
CA SER A 253 -2.74 6.53 25.00
C SER A 253 -2.00 7.84 25.30
N ASN A 254 -1.71 8.60 24.25
CA ASN A 254 -1.08 9.91 24.30
C ASN A 254 -2.07 10.96 23.78
N GLU A 255 -2.64 11.77 24.67
CA GLU A 255 -3.61 12.83 24.35
C GLU A 255 -4.76 12.36 23.43
N GLY A 256 -5.27 11.15 23.66
CA GLY A 256 -6.36 10.56 22.88
C GLY A 256 -5.92 9.81 21.62
N VAL A 257 -4.65 9.92 21.21
CA VAL A 257 -4.06 9.02 20.20
C VAL A 257 -3.78 7.67 20.86
N ARG A 258 -4.27 6.59 20.25
CA ARG A 258 -4.13 5.23 20.78
C ARG A 258 -3.03 4.47 20.05
N HIS A 259 -2.30 3.62 20.75
CA HIS A 259 -1.38 2.68 20.13
C HIS A 259 -2.03 1.32 19.93
N ILE A 260 -1.72 0.65 18.82
CA ILE A 260 -2.11 -0.73 18.56
C ILE A 260 -0.97 -1.51 17.89
N GLN A 261 -0.82 -2.78 18.24
CA GLN A 261 0.07 -3.68 17.52
C GLN A 261 -0.49 -3.99 16.12
N ALA A 262 0.37 -4.07 15.12
CA ALA A 262 -0.02 -4.24 13.72
C ALA A 262 -0.90 -5.48 13.46
N TRP A 263 -0.65 -6.59 14.16
CA TRP A 263 -1.45 -7.82 14.03
C TRP A 263 -2.85 -7.72 14.64
N ASN A 264 -3.14 -6.67 15.42
CA ASN A 264 -4.44 -6.41 16.03
C ASN A 264 -5.23 -5.31 15.29
N LEU A 265 -4.72 -4.80 14.15
CA LEU A 265 -5.34 -3.71 13.39
C LEU A 265 -6.85 -3.91 13.13
N LYS A 266 -7.28 -5.15 12.83
CA LYS A 266 -8.68 -5.46 12.55
C LYS A 266 -9.63 -5.24 13.73
N GLU A 267 -9.13 -5.17 14.96
CA GLU A 267 -9.95 -4.91 16.16
C GLU A 267 -10.47 -3.47 16.21
N ILE A 268 -9.82 -2.56 15.49
CA ILE A 268 -10.20 -1.14 15.44
C ILE A 268 -10.82 -0.72 14.10
N LEU A 269 -10.86 -1.58 13.08
CA LEU A 269 -11.38 -1.26 11.75
C LEU A 269 -12.79 -1.80 11.52
#